data_AF-A0A3N4VTE5-F1
#
_entry.id   AF-A0A3N4VTE5-F1
#
_cell.length_a   1.000
_cell.length_b   1.000
_cell.length_c   1.000
_cell.angle_alpha   90.00
_cell.angle_beta   90.00
_cell.angle_gamma   90.00
#
_symmetry.space_group_name_H-M   'P 1'
#
loop_
_entity.id
_entity.type
_entity.pdbx_description
1 polymer ?
#
loop_
_entity_poly.entity_id
_entity_poly.type
_entity_poly.pdbx_seq_one_letter_code
_entity_poly.pdbx_strand_id
1 'polypeptide(L)'
;MLAFMPIHHRYVQEIFDELKTSLSSGVKDCGAFLKKLENDSDWSFLIKVQALIETSITEALVSHLGEPRVRRLIERLPLADEEIGKLSLAKDLGLLDSPQRRFIRRLASLRNNLAHRVDHVDFAFDVYLSVLDKQQLASWQRAMCWFSPSDKNSLIHWHKFATNQPRVAVWFATYMLIALLHVSVAESQVSRKTKEAALKTAEELYAHLAPATTTNEG
;
A
#
# COMPACT_ATOMS: atom_id res chain seq x y z
N MET A 1 21.47 -4.70 -22.21
CA MET A 1 20.90 -5.29 -23.43
C MET A 1 19.84 -6.30 -23.01
N LEU A 2 18.59 -5.86 -22.83
CA LEU A 2 17.47 -6.73 -22.44
C LEU A 2 17.01 -7.47 -23.70
N ALA A 3 17.33 -8.75 -23.82
CA ALA A 3 16.78 -9.60 -24.87
C ALA A 3 15.25 -9.62 -24.71
N PHE A 4 14.53 -9.34 -25.80
CA PHE A 4 13.07 -9.54 -25.86
C PHE A 4 12.81 -11.03 -25.64
N MET A 5 12.48 -11.41 -24.40
CA MET A 5 12.03 -12.78 -24.13
C MET A 5 10.62 -12.95 -24.71
N PRO A 6 10.41 -13.93 -25.61
CA PRO A 6 9.10 -14.20 -26.17
C PRO A 6 8.15 -14.70 -25.07
N ILE A 7 6.89 -14.27 -25.14
CA ILE A 7 5.82 -14.75 -24.28
C ILE A 7 4.66 -15.16 -25.18
N HIS A 8 4.13 -16.37 -25.00
CA HIS A 8 2.93 -16.78 -25.74
C HIS A 8 1.73 -15.86 -25.40
N HIS A 9 0.97 -15.48 -26.43
CA HIS A 9 -0.20 -14.61 -26.29
C HIS A 9 -1.22 -15.11 -25.25
N ARG A 10 -1.39 -16.44 -25.11
CA ARG A 10 -2.28 -17.03 -24.08
C ARG A 10 -1.92 -16.58 -22.66
N TYR A 11 -0.62 -16.56 -22.33
CA TYR A 11 -0.16 -16.14 -21.01
C TYR A 11 -0.33 -14.64 -20.79
N VAL A 12 -0.23 -13.84 -21.86
CA VAL A 12 -0.49 -12.39 -21.79
C VAL A 12 -1.95 -12.10 -21.43
N GLN A 13 -2.90 -12.81 -22.07
CA GLN A 13 -4.33 -12.67 -21.79
C GLN A 13 -4.67 -13.07 -20.35
N GLU A 14 -4.16 -14.22 -19.89
CA GLU A 14 -4.35 -14.70 -18.52
C GLU A 14 -3.85 -13.69 -17.47
N ILE A 15 -2.64 -13.17 -17.65
CA ILE A 15 -2.05 -12.16 -16.75
C ILE A 15 -2.91 -10.88 -16.73
N PHE A 16 -3.43 -10.46 -17.88
CA PHE A 16 -4.21 -9.23 -17.99
C PHE A 16 -5.58 -9.35 -17.28
N ASP A 17 -6.28 -10.46 -17.47
CA ASP A 17 -7.57 -10.72 -16.83
C ASP A 17 -7.45 -10.83 -15.30
N GLU A 18 -6.39 -11.49 -14.81
CA GLU A 18 -6.08 -11.58 -13.39
C GLU A 18 -5.73 -10.21 -12.79
N LEU A 19 -4.94 -9.40 -13.49
CA LEU A 19 -4.58 -8.04 -13.07
C LEU A 19 -5.83 -7.18 -12.90
N LYS A 20 -6.72 -7.19 -13.90
CA LYS A 20 -7.98 -6.44 -13.86
C LYS A 20 -8.84 -6.86 -12.68
N THR A 21 -8.94 -8.16 -12.45
CA THR A 21 -9.70 -8.73 -11.34
C THR A 21 -9.12 -8.28 -9.99
N SER A 22 -7.82 -8.48 -9.78
CA SER A 22 -7.09 -8.17 -8.55
C SER A 22 -7.16 -6.67 -8.17
N LEU A 23 -6.93 -5.78 -9.14
CA LEU A 23 -7.04 -4.33 -8.92
C LEU A 23 -8.48 -3.92 -8.56
N SER A 24 -9.46 -4.50 -9.25
CA SER A 24 -10.86 -4.12 -9.05
C SER A 24 -11.42 -4.58 -7.71
N SER A 25 -11.01 -5.75 -7.21
CA SER A 25 -11.49 -6.27 -5.93
C SER A 25 -10.82 -5.59 -4.75
N GLY A 26 -9.48 -5.49 -4.74
CA GLY A 26 -8.73 -4.96 -3.60
C GLY A 26 -9.10 -3.50 -3.24
N VAL A 27 -9.20 -2.64 -4.25
CA VAL A 27 -9.60 -1.24 -4.04
C VAL A 27 -11.06 -1.12 -3.61
N LYS A 28 -11.96 -1.95 -4.16
CA LYS A 28 -13.38 -1.96 -3.77
C LYS A 28 -13.57 -2.42 -2.33
N ASP A 29 -12.91 -3.49 -1.93
CA ASP A 29 -13.05 -4.06 -0.59
C ASP A 29 -12.54 -3.09 0.48
N CYS A 30 -11.39 -2.45 0.23
CA CYS A 30 -10.86 -1.43 1.13
C CYS A 30 -11.76 -0.19 1.19
N GLY A 31 -12.28 0.26 0.04
CA GLY A 31 -13.25 1.37 -0.01
C GLY A 31 -14.54 1.03 0.76
N ALA A 32 -15.04 -0.19 0.63
CA ALA A 32 -16.21 -0.67 1.36
C ALA A 32 -15.95 -0.75 2.87
N PHE A 33 -14.78 -1.20 3.30
CA PHE A 33 -14.40 -1.20 4.72
C PHE A 33 -14.31 0.23 5.26
N LEU A 34 -13.60 1.13 4.58
CA LEU A 34 -13.49 2.54 4.97
C LEU A 34 -14.85 3.24 5.05
N LYS A 35 -15.82 2.87 4.19
CA LYS A 35 -17.20 3.35 4.28
C LYS A 35 -17.91 2.85 5.53
N LYS A 36 -17.69 1.59 5.94
CA LYS A 36 -18.27 1.07 7.20
C LYS A 36 -17.76 1.83 8.42
N LEU A 37 -16.55 2.39 8.36
CA LEU A 37 -15.99 3.19 9.43
C LEU A 37 -16.63 4.59 9.55
N GLU A 38 -17.53 5.00 8.66
CA GLU A 38 -18.16 6.33 8.72
C GLU A 38 -18.95 6.54 10.01
N ASN A 39 -19.57 5.48 10.54
CA ASN A 39 -20.42 5.54 11.73
C ASN A 39 -19.65 5.35 13.06
N ASP A 40 -18.34 5.12 13.02
CA ASP A 40 -17.54 4.88 14.21
C ASP A 40 -17.21 6.20 14.95
N SER A 41 -16.92 6.14 16.25
CA SER A 41 -16.26 7.27 16.95
C SER A 41 -14.89 7.58 16.32
N ASP A 42 -14.39 8.81 16.46
CA ASP A 42 -13.07 9.18 15.92
C ASP A 42 -11.94 8.31 16.50
N TRP A 43 -12.05 7.92 17.78
CA TRP A 43 -11.14 6.96 18.42
C TRP A 43 -11.14 5.60 17.71
N SER A 44 -12.34 5.01 17.53
CA SER A 44 -12.49 3.70 16.87
C SER A 44 -12.05 3.74 15.41
N PHE A 45 -12.41 4.82 14.72
CA PHE A 45 -12.01 5.09 13.35
C PHE A 45 -10.49 5.11 13.21
N LEU A 46 -9.78 5.87 14.05
CA LEU A 46 -8.32 5.97 13.98
C LEU A 46 -7.63 4.61 14.21
N ILE A 47 -8.08 3.84 15.20
CA ILE A 47 -7.50 2.53 15.50
C ILE A 47 -7.68 1.57 14.31
N LYS A 48 -8.89 1.52 13.76
CA LYS A 48 -9.21 0.63 12.63
C LYS A 48 -8.51 1.06 11.33
N VAL A 49 -8.41 2.36 11.07
CA VAL A 49 -7.62 2.91 9.95
C VAL A 49 -6.16 2.52 10.08
N GLN A 50 -5.58 2.62 11.27
CA GLN A 50 -4.17 2.27 11.47
C GLN A 50 -3.92 0.77 11.27
N ALA A 51 -4.81 -0.09 11.77
CA ALA A 51 -4.73 -1.53 11.55
C ALA A 51 -4.85 -1.89 10.05
N LEU A 52 -5.72 -1.18 9.33
CA LEU A 52 -5.87 -1.34 7.88
C LEU A 52 -4.58 -0.94 7.14
N ILE A 53 -4.00 0.22 7.46
CA ILE A 53 -2.72 0.68 6.89
C ILE A 53 -1.61 -0.35 7.15
N GLU A 54 -1.51 -0.86 8.39
CA GLU A 54 -0.50 -1.86 8.74
C GLU A 54 -0.67 -3.16 7.94
N THR A 55 -1.91 -3.60 7.77
CA THR A 55 -2.23 -4.80 6.97
C THR A 55 -1.87 -4.58 5.50
N SER A 56 -2.24 -3.44 4.92
CA SER A 56 -1.93 -3.12 3.52
C SER A 56 -0.43 -3.03 3.25
N ILE A 57 0.34 -2.45 4.17
CA ILE A 57 1.81 -2.38 4.04
C ILE A 57 2.42 -3.78 4.17
N THR A 58 1.93 -4.60 5.09
CA THR A 58 2.36 -6.00 5.23
C THR A 58 2.14 -6.76 3.94
N GLU A 59 0.94 -6.63 3.35
CA GLU A 59 0.61 -7.31 2.11
C GLU A 59 1.47 -6.80 0.94
N ALA A 60 1.70 -5.49 0.83
CA ALA A 60 2.59 -4.91 -0.16
C ALA A 60 4.03 -5.42 -0.02
N LEU A 61 4.56 -5.51 1.20
CA LEU A 61 5.90 -6.02 1.47
C LEU A 61 6.03 -7.50 1.11
N VAL A 62 5.11 -8.34 1.57
CA VAL A 62 5.12 -9.78 1.28
C VAL A 62 4.96 -10.03 -0.23
N SER A 63 4.02 -9.31 -0.84
CA SER A 63 3.81 -9.37 -2.29
C SER A 63 4.99 -8.81 -3.07
N HIS A 64 5.75 -7.84 -2.58
CA HIS A 64 6.94 -7.36 -3.29
C HIS A 64 8.09 -8.38 -3.20
N LEU A 65 8.33 -8.93 -2.00
CA LEU A 65 9.40 -9.91 -1.75
C LEU A 65 9.15 -11.25 -2.47
N GLY A 66 7.88 -11.62 -2.68
CA GLY A 66 7.53 -12.83 -3.43
C GLY A 66 7.86 -14.15 -2.73
N GLU A 67 8.18 -14.11 -1.43
CA GLU A 67 8.54 -15.28 -0.62
C GLU A 67 7.54 -15.46 0.53
N PRO A 68 6.60 -16.43 0.46
CA PRO A 68 5.61 -16.66 1.51
C PRO A 68 6.21 -16.94 2.89
N ARG A 69 7.43 -17.52 2.96
CA ARG A 69 8.09 -17.86 4.24
C ARG A 69 8.43 -16.62 5.07
N VAL A 70 8.66 -15.47 4.44
CA VAL A 70 8.97 -14.23 5.17
C VAL A 70 7.73 -13.57 5.77
N ARG A 71 6.51 -13.98 5.41
CA ARG A 71 5.27 -13.34 5.89
C ARG A 71 5.22 -13.20 7.41
N ARG A 72 5.50 -14.30 8.14
CA ARG A 72 5.50 -14.29 9.62
C ARG A 72 6.54 -13.35 10.20
N LEU A 73 7.66 -13.14 9.51
CA LEU A 73 8.68 -12.18 9.93
C LEU A 73 8.17 -10.76 9.72
N ILE A 74 7.64 -10.45 8.53
CA ILE A 74 7.11 -9.12 8.20
C ILE A 74 5.96 -8.73 9.12
N GLU A 75 5.01 -9.63 9.39
CA GLU A 75 3.86 -9.38 10.27
C GLU A 75 4.30 -8.92 11.67
N ARG A 76 5.39 -9.49 12.20
CA ARG A 76 5.91 -9.21 13.54
C ARG A 76 6.77 -7.95 13.64
N LEU A 77 7.19 -7.36 12.51
CA LEU A 77 7.93 -6.10 12.52
C LEU A 77 7.04 -4.97 13.06
N PRO A 78 7.54 -4.03 13.85
CA PRO A 78 6.75 -2.86 14.20
C PRO A 78 6.44 -2.02 12.95
N LEU A 79 5.28 -1.37 12.91
CA LEU A 79 4.90 -0.52 11.78
C LEU A 79 5.86 0.67 11.64
N ALA A 80 5.93 1.50 12.68
CA ALA A 80 6.67 2.75 12.71
C ALA A 80 7.73 2.71 13.82
N ASP A 81 8.84 2.04 13.53
CA ASP A 81 10.10 2.11 14.27
C ASP A 81 11.15 2.81 13.38
N GLU A 82 12.04 3.60 13.96
CA GLU A 82 12.99 4.43 13.21
C GLU A 82 14.17 3.63 12.64
N GLU A 83 14.51 2.49 13.25
CA GLU A 83 15.66 1.67 12.86
C GLU A 83 15.24 0.34 12.22
N ILE A 84 14.22 -0.33 12.76
CA ILE A 84 13.82 -1.67 12.31
C ILE A 84 12.30 -1.77 12.26
N GLY A 85 11.69 -1.41 11.12
CA GLY A 85 10.24 -1.47 10.97
C GLY A 85 9.75 -1.57 9.53
N LYS A 86 8.44 -1.86 9.39
CA LYS A 86 7.77 -2.01 8.08
C LYS A 86 7.97 -0.76 7.20
N LEU A 87 7.96 0.44 7.80
CA LEU A 87 8.21 1.68 7.05
C LEU A 87 9.64 1.86 6.54
N SER A 88 10.64 1.33 7.23
CA SER A 88 12.03 1.37 6.73
C SER A 88 12.18 0.41 5.56
N LEU A 89 11.68 -0.81 5.72
CA LEU A 89 11.72 -1.81 4.64
C LEU A 89 10.95 -1.33 3.40
N ALA A 90 9.75 -0.76 3.58
CA ALA A 90 8.96 -0.23 2.48
C ALA A 90 9.63 0.96 1.77
N LYS A 91 10.39 1.79 2.49
CA LYS A 91 11.21 2.86 1.90
C LYS A 91 12.33 2.26 1.05
N ASP A 92 13.09 1.33 1.61
CA ASP A 92 14.30 0.79 0.96
C ASP A 92 13.94 -0.08 -0.27
N LEU A 93 12.74 -0.68 -0.28
CA LEU A 93 12.15 -1.36 -1.44
C LEU A 93 11.44 -0.41 -2.42
N GLY A 94 11.38 0.89 -2.14
CA GLY A 94 10.74 1.88 -3.01
C GLY A 94 9.19 1.79 -3.06
N LEU A 95 8.56 1.09 -2.12
CA LEU A 95 7.11 0.95 -2.03
C LEU A 95 6.42 2.19 -1.46
N LEU A 96 7.12 2.97 -0.63
CA LEU A 96 6.58 4.18 -0.02
C LEU A 96 7.53 5.37 -0.16
N ASP A 97 6.98 6.50 -0.59
CA ASP A 97 7.71 7.75 -0.69
C ASP A 97 7.83 8.47 0.68
N SER A 98 8.52 9.62 0.70
CA SER A 98 8.65 10.41 1.94
C SER A 98 7.31 10.98 2.45
N PRO A 99 6.46 11.60 1.61
CA PRO A 99 5.12 12.05 2.00
C PRO A 99 4.23 10.98 2.66
N GLN A 100 4.11 9.79 2.05
CA GLN A 100 3.29 8.68 2.56
C GLN A 100 3.82 8.19 3.91
N ARG A 101 5.14 8.06 4.07
CA ARG A 101 5.72 7.66 5.37
C ARG A 101 5.49 8.70 6.46
N ARG A 102 5.49 10.01 6.13
CA ARG A 102 5.15 11.06 7.10
C ARG A 102 3.70 10.94 7.56
N PHE A 103 2.77 10.67 6.64
CA PHE A 103 1.38 10.41 6.96
C PHE A 103 1.22 9.24 7.94
N ILE A 104 1.81 8.09 7.61
CA ILE A 104 1.69 6.87 8.43
C ILE A 104 2.31 7.07 9.82
N ARG A 105 3.48 7.70 9.91
CA ARG A 105 4.10 8.02 11.21
C ARG A 105 3.24 8.95 12.05
N ARG A 106 2.60 9.95 11.43
CA ARG A 106 1.72 10.88 12.15
C ARG A 106 0.52 10.15 12.75
N LEU A 107 -0.12 9.24 11.99
CA LEU A 107 -1.22 8.42 12.51
C LEU A 107 -0.75 7.41 13.57
N ALA A 108 0.40 6.78 13.38
CA ALA A 108 0.98 5.85 14.36
C ALA A 108 1.24 6.55 15.71
N SER A 109 1.86 7.73 15.66
CA SER A 109 2.11 8.55 16.85
C SER A 109 0.81 8.96 17.53
N LEU A 110 -0.18 9.42 16.76
CA LEU A 110 -1.49 9.78 17.31
C LEU A 110 -2.17 8.58 17.97
N ARG A 111 -2.25 7.43 17.28
CA ARG A 111 -2.83 6.19 17.83
C ARG A 111 -2.13 5.75 19.10
N ASN A 112 -0.79 5.79 19.14
CA ASN A 112 -0.05 5.42 20.34
C ASN A 112 -0.39 6.35 21.51
N ASN A 113 -0.50 7.66 21.28
CA ASN A 113 -0.93 8.61 22.31
C ASN A 113 -2.36 8.34 22.81
N LEU A 114 -3.26 7.83 21.97
CA LEU A 114 -4.62 7.45 22.39
C LEU A 114 -4.63 6.08 23.11
N ALA A 115 -3.86 5.11 22.64
CA ALA A 115 -3.87 3.74 23.18
C ALA A 115 -3.24 3.64 24.59
N HIS A 116 -2.33 4.55 24.94
CA HIS A 116 -1.68 4.56 26.26
C HIS A 116 -2.50 5.26 27.36
N ARG A 117 -3.66 5.86 27.04
CA ARG A 117 -4.50 6.56 28.01
C ARG A 117 -5.97 6.22 27.80
N VAL A 118 -6.54 5.45 28.72
CA VAL A 118 -7.97 5.05 28.67
C VAL A 118 -8.90 6.26 28.65
N ASP A 119 -8.48 7.39 29.24
CA ASP A 119 -9.22 8.66 29.24
C ASP A 119 -9.39 9.27 27.85
N HIS A 120 -8.72 8.74 26.82
CA HIS A 120 -8.81 9.22 25.44
C HIS A 120 -9.83 8.45 24.59
N VAL A 121 -10.69 7.62 25.18
CA VAL A 121 -11.79 6.97 24.44
C VAL A 121 -12.77 7.97 23.80
N ASP A 122 -12.91 9.16 24.39
CA ASP A 122 -13.72 10.27 23.88
C ASP A 122 -12.93 11.17 22.90
N PHE A 123 -11.83 10.67 22.33
CA PHE A 123 -11.06 11.40 21.33
C PHE A 123 -11.94 11.87 20.17
N ALA A 124 -11.79 13.15 19.83
CA ALA A 124 -12.38 13.79 18.67
C ALA A 124 -11.32 14.63 17.94
N PHE A 125 -11.29 14.56 16.60
CA PHE A 125 -10.26 15.22 15.82
C PHE A 125 -10.31 16.75 15.94
N ASP A 126 -11.51 17.33 15.99
CA ASP A 126 -11.73 18.77 16.12
C ASP A 126 -11.12 19.32 17.42
N VAL A 127 -11.35 18.64 18.55
CA VAL A 127 -10.74 18.98 19.84
C VAL A 127 -9.23 18.85 19.76
N TYR A 128 -8.72 17.75 19.21
CA TYR A 128 -7.28 17.53 19.06
C TYR A 128 -6.61 18.60 18.19
N LEU A 129 -7.23 19.01 17.09
CA LEU A 129 -6.66 20.05 16.22
C LEU A 129 -6.71 21.44 16.84
N SER A 130 -7.71 21.73 17.68
CA SER A 130 -7.88 23.04 18.32
C SER A 130 -6.75 23.41 19.28
N VAL A 131 -6.07 22.41 19.86
CA VAL A 131 -4.98 22.60 20.82
C VAL A 131 -3.59 22.58 20.18
N LEU A 132 -3.50 22.31 18.86
CA LEU A 132 -2.22 22.30 18.16
C LEU A 132 -1.69 23.72 17.93
N ASP A 133 -0.39 23.91 18.15
CA ASP A 133 0.27 25.14 17.73
C ASP A 133 0.38 25.25 16.19
N LYS A 134 0.78 26.43 15.70
CA LYS A 134 0.89 26.71 14.27
C LYS A 134 1.83 25.75 13.53
N GLN A 135 2.92 25.31 14.16
CA GLN A 135 3.90 24.41 13.56
C GLN A 135 3.36 22.97 13.53
N GLN A 136 2.72 22.53 14.61
CA GLN A 136 2.07 21.22 14.71
C GLN A 136 0.91 21.08 13.73
N LEU A 137 0.13 22.15 13.54
CA LEU A 137 -0.96 22.21 12.56
C LEU A 137 -0.44 22.20 11.13
N ALA A 138 0.60 22.97 10.81
CA ALA A 138 1.25 22.91 9.50
C ALA A 138 1.87 21.53 9.22
N SER A 139 2.38 20.85 10.25
CA SER A 139 2.84 19.46 10.13
C SER A 139 1.69 18.48 9.93
N TRP A 140 0.53 18.70 10.56
CA TRP A 140 -0.68 17.91 10.34
C TRP A 140 -1.15 18.02 8.89
N GLN A 141 -1.32 19.25 8.39
CA GLN A 141 -1.77 19.54 7.04
C GLN A 141 -0.88 18.87 5.99
N ARG A 142 0.45 19.00 6.11
CA ARG A 142 1.41 18.33 5.21
C ARG A 142 1.35 16.81 5.26
N ALA A 143 0.99 16.24 6.41
CA ALA A 143 0.86 14.79 6.56
C ALA A 143 -0.47 14.30 5.96
N MET A 144 -1.58 15.03 6.12
CA MET A 144 -2.89 14.61 5.62
C MET A 144 -3.07 14.88 4.12
N CYS A 145 -2.37 15.86 3.55
CA CYS A 145 -2.52 16.28 2.16
C CYS A 145 -1.38 15.81 1.26
N TRP A 146 -0.75 14.67 1.57
CA TRP A 146 0.42 14.18 0.84
C TRP A 146 0.16 13.87 -0.64
N PHE A 147 -1.10 13.59 -0.99
CA PHE A 147 -1.57 13.32 -2.36
C PHE A 147 -1.96 14.59 -3.14
N SER A 148 -1.92 15.76 -2.49
CA SER A 148 -2.41 16.99 -3.12
C SER A 148 -1.50 17.45 -4.27
N PRO A 149 -2.06 18.05 -5.33
CA PRO A 149 -1.28 18.69 -6.37
C PRO A 149 -0.36 19.77 -5.79
N SER A 150 0.84 19.92 -6.36
CA SER A 150 1.87 20.83 -5.83
C SER A 150 1.60 22.32 -6.09
N ASP A 151 0.51 22.67 -6.78
CA ASP A 151 0.19 24.06 -7.03
C ASP A 151 -0.31 24.76 -5.75
N LYS A 152 0.00 26.05 -5.64
CA LYS A 152 -0.22 26.84 -4.43
C LYS A 152 -1.70 26.92 -4.04
N ASN A 153 -2.61 27.03 -5.00
CA ASN A 153 -4.03 27.21 -4.73
C ASN A 153 -4.66 25.91 -4.23
N SER A 154 -4.33 24.78 -4.86
CA SER A 154 -4.74 23.45 -4.38
C SER A 154 -4.19 23.17 -2.99
N LEU A 155 -2.91 23.47 -2.73
CA LEU A 155 -2.32 23.26 -1.41
C LEU A 155 -3.06 24.04 -0.31
N ILE A 156 -3.39 25.31 -0.55
CA ILE A 156 -4.17 26.12 0.41
C ILE A 156 -5.55 25.50 0.63
N HIS A 157 -6.21 25.04 -0.43
CA HIS A 157 -7.52 24.39 -0.34
C HIS A 157 -7.46 23.10 0.48
N TRP A 158 -6.53 22.20 0.15
CA TRP A 158 -6.34 20.93 0.85
C TRP A 158 -5.93 21.10 2.32
N HIS A 159 -5.06 22.08 2.62
CA HIS A 159 -4.70 22.41 3.99
C HIS A 159 -5.91 22.89 4.81
N LYS A 160 -6.76 23.76 4.24
CA LYS A 160 -8.01 24.18 4.89
C LYS A 160 -8.96 23.00 5.08
N PHE A 161 -9.09 22.14 4.08
CA PHE A 161 -9.89 20.93 4.16
C PHE A 161 -9.43 19.99 5.29
N ALA A 162 -8.12 19.75 5.42
CA ALA A 162 -7.56 18.90 6.47
C ALA A 162 -7.73 19.45 7.90
N THR A 163 -8.01 20.75 8.04
CA THR A 163 -8.32 21.39 9.32
C THR A 163 -9.82 21.43 9.59
N ASN A 164 -10.64 21.70 8.57
CA ASN A 164 -12.09 21.83 8.71
C ASN A 164 -12.81 20.48 8.76
N GLN A 165 -12.27 19.46 8.11
CA GLN A 165 -12.83 18.11 8.05
C GLN A 165 -11.72 17.06 8.29
N PRO A 166 -11.10 17.05 9.47
CA PRO A 166 -9.91 16.25 9.74
C PRO A 166 -10.14 14.74 9.57
N ARG A 167 -11.29 14.23 10.02
CA ARG A 167 -11.66 12.82 9.83
C ARG A 167 -11.73 12.44 8.35
N VAL A 168 -12.37 13.28 7.53
CA VAL A 168 -12.51 13.04 6.09
C VAL A 168 -11.15 13.13 5.40
N ALA A 169 -10.27 14.03 5.85
CA ALA A 169 -8.90 14.10 5.34
C ALA A 169 -8.09 12.84 5.67
N VAL A 170 -8.18 12.30 6.88
CA VAL A 170 -7.56 11.02 7.25
C VAL A 170 -8.12 9.88 6.39
N TRP A 171 -9.45 9.82 6.23
CA TRP A 171 -10.13 8.84 5.40
C TRP A 171 -9.60 8.86 3.96
N PHE A 172 -9.53 10.05 3.37
CA PHE A 172 -9.12 10.22 1.97
C PHE A 172 -7.63 9.93 1.78
N ALA A 173 -6.78 10.41 2.69
CA ALA A 173 -5.36 10.09 2.71
C ALA A 173 -5.11 8.58 2.83
N THR A 174 -5.90 7.90 3.65
CA THR A 174 -5.83 6.44 3.82
C THR A 174 -6.28 5.72 2.56
N TYR A 175 -7.40 6.13 1.97
CA TYR A 175 -7.92 5.56 0.72
C TYR A 175 -6.88 5.66 -0.41
N MET A 176 -6.29 6.85 -0.60
CA MET A 176 -5.24 7.07 -1.60
C MET A 176 -4.02 6.19 -1.36
N LEU A 177 -3.58 6.04 -0.11
CA LEU A 177 -2.43 5.21 0.25
C LEU A 177 -2.68 3.74 -0.11
N ILE A 178 -3.84 3.23 0.31
CA ILE A 178 -4.20 1.82 0.08
C ILE A 178 -4.37 1.55 -1.41
N ALA A 179 -5.00 2.45 -2.15
CA ALA A 179 -5.12 2.32 -3.61
C ALA A 179 -3.74 2.20 -4.28
N LEU A 180 -2.77 3.04 -3.90
CA LEU A 180 -1.40 2.95 -4.42
C LEU A 180 -0.69 1.66 -4.01
N LEU A 181 -0.86 1.20 -2.76
CA LEU A 181 -0.28 -0.06 -2.31
C LEU A 181 -0.86 -1.26 -3.07
N HIS A 182 -2.17 -1.26 -3.37
CA HIS A 182 -2.78 -2.30 -4.20
C HIS A 182 -2.24 -2.30 -5.64
N VAL A 183 -2.02 -1.12 -6.22
CA VAL A 183 -1.35 -1.01 -7.52
C VAL A 183 0.04 -1.62 -7.47
N SER A 184 0.82 -1.32 -6.43
CA SER A 184 2.17 -1.87 -6.25
C SER A 184 2.18 -3.40 -6.03
N VAL A 185 1.20 -3.94 -5.29
CA VAL A 185 1.00 -5.39 -5.14
C VAL A 185 0.72 -6.03 -6.51
N ALA A 186 -0.21 -5.45 -7.27
CA ALA A 186 -0.60 -5.96 -8.56
C ALA A 186 0.57 -5.93 -9.56
N GLU A 187 1.34 -4.83 -9.58
CA GLU A 187 2.56 -4.70 -10.38
C GLU A 187 3.59 -5.78 -10.02
N SER A 188 3.81 -6.02 -8.72
CA SER A 188 4.75 -7.05 -8.25
C SER A 188 4.33 -8.46 -8.68
N GLN A 189 3.03 -8.76 -8.62
CA GLN A 189 2.46 -10.04 -9.07
C GLN A 189 2.59 -10.22 -10.58
N VAL A 190 2.24 -9.19 -11.36
CA VAL A 190 2.39 -9.20 -12.82
C VAL A 190 3.84 -9.40 -13.22
N SER A 191 4.77 -8.65 -12.64
CA SER A 191 6.21 -8.77 -12.93
C SER A 191 6.73 -10.19 -12.75
N ARG A 192 6.31 -10.89 -11.69
CA ARG A 192 6.65 -12.30 -11.48
C ARG A 192 6.03 -13.21 -12.52
N LYS A 193 4.72 -13.11 -12.76
CA LYS A 193 4.02 -13.95 -13.73
C LYS A 193 4.56 -13.76 -15.14
N THR A 194 4.91 -12.53 -15.53
CA THR A 194 5.56 -12.25 -16.81
C THR A 194 6.91 -12.96 -16.91
N LYS A 195 7.73 -12.97 -15.85
CA LYS A 195 9.01 -13.71 -15.82
C LYS A 195 8.80 -15.22 -15.93
N GLU A 196 7.83 -15.77 -15.20
CA GLU A 196 7.48 -17.20 -15.25
C GLU A 196 6.95 -17.60 -16.63
N ALA A 197 6.07 -16.79 -17.22
CA ALA A 197 5.51 -17.04 -18.54
C ALA A 197 6.57 -16.97 -19.64
N ALA A 198 7.53 -16.04 -19.53
CA ALA A 198 8.69 -15.96 -20.41
C ALA A 198 9.57 -17.22 -20.31
N LEU A 199 9.83 -17.71 -19.08
CA LEU A 199 10.58 -18.94 -18.85
C LEU A 199 9.87 -20.15 -19.46
N LYS A 200 8.57 -20.33 -19.21
CA LYS A 200 7.77 -21.42 -19.80
C LYS A 200 7.75 -21.35 -21.33
N THR A 201 7.59 -20.16 -21.89
CA THR A 201 7.61 -19.97 -23.36
C THR A 201 8.98 -20.35 -23.93
N ALA A 202 10.07 -19.98 -23.26
CA ALA A 202 11.41 -20.38 -23.68
C ALA A 202 11.57 -21.91 -23.63
N GLU A 203 11.16 -22.56 -22.53
CA GLU A 203 11.19 -24.03 -22.39
C GLU A 203 10.40 -24.74 -23.49
N GLU A 204 9.19 -24.28 -23.80
CA GLU A 204 8.34 -24.83 -24.86
C GLU A 204 9.02 -24.68 -26.25
N LEU A 205 9.56 -23.49 -26.55
CA LEU A 205 10.27 -23.26 -27.81
C LEU A 205 11.54 -24.11 -27.94
N TYR A 206 12.32 -24.27 -26.87
CA TYR A 206 13.51 -25.14 -26.86
C TYR A 206 13.12 -26.62 -27.04
N ALA A 207 12.03 -27.07 -26.41
CA ALA A 207 11.55 -28.44 -26.58
C ALA A 207 11.16 -28.77 -28.03
N HIS A 208 10.63 -27.80 -28.77
CA HIS A 208 10.33 -27.94 -30.20
C HIS A 208 11.56 -27.91 -31.12
N LEU A 209 12.69 -27.35 -30.65
CA LEU A 209 13.95 -27.26 -31.39
C LEU A 209 14.90 -28.42 -31.11
N ALA A 210 14.68 -29.18 -30.04
CA ALA A 210 15.47 -30.38 -29.74
C ALA A 210 15.22 -31.44 -30.83
N PRO A 211 16.26 -31.91 -31.55
CA PRO A 211 16.07 -32.95 -32.56
C PRO A 211 15.49 -34.18 -31.88
N ALA A 212 14.46 -34.78 -32.50
CA ALA A 212 13.97 -36.09 -32.10
C ALA A 212 15.19 -37.01 -32.01
N THR A 213 15.57 -37.41 -30.79
CA THR A 213 16.58 -38.44 -30.62
C THR A 213 16.09 -39.63 -31.41
N THR A 214 16.74 -39.87 -32.54
CA THR A 214 16.60 -41.05 -33.36
C THR A 214 16.83 -42.24 -32.44
N THR A 215 15.74 -42.81 -31.92
CA THR A 215 15.70 -44.20 -31.48
C THR A 215 15.97 -45.02 -32.72
N ASN A 216 17.26 -45.20 -33.03
CA ASN A 216 17.70 -46.19 -33.99
C ASN A 216 17.49 -47.54 -33.32
N GLU A 217 16.51 -48.27 -33.85
CA GLU A 217 16.38 -49.70 -33.72
C GLU A 217 17.69 -50.38 -34.14
N GLY A 218 18.13 -51.34 -33.34
CA GLY A 218 19.29 -52.19 -33.56
C GLY A 218 19.35 -53.29 -32.51
#